data_AF-A0A7S1EEC2-F1
#
_entry.id   AF-A0A7S1EEC2-F1
#
_cell.length_a   1.000
_cell.length_b   1.000
_cell.length_c   1.000
_cell.angle_alpha   90.00
_cell.angle_beta   90.00
_cell.angle_gamma   90.00
#
_symmetry.space_group_name_H-M   'P 1'
#
loop_
_entity.id
_entity.type
_entity.pdbx_description
1 polymer ?
#
loop_
_entity_poly.entity_id
_entity_poly.type
_entity_poly.pdbx_seq_one_letter_code
_entity_poly.pdbx_strand_id
1 'polypeptide(L)'
;GSTADWNDNGTLILNVSNVPSTLANVSIVFSFVLSNALEPQSSSPVLVSAALEFAEFPVPIASASLSFPHEALWEVANGTDPLLCVQPVFVSFGLNQTSHVATKDNNLTLRLVTNVDLVPGSVVTVSGLTGAHFDASTVILVTVPGGNSGDQLFAANGAGLGTASAINEAVYLTVSEGQLLLANTDYLLTFQLENPPFIQSAP
;
A
#
# COMPACT_ATOMS: atom_id res chain seq x y z
N GLY A 1 -7.83 -6.56 34.75
CA GLY A 1 -6.54 -5.96 34.39
C GLY A 1 -6.65 -5.63 32.92
N SER A 2 -6.36 -4.40 32.53
CA SER A 2 -6.50 -3.92 31.14
C SER A 2 -5.14 -3.66 30.49
N THR A 3 -4.06 -4.18 31.08
CA THR A 3 -2.67 -3.90 30.68
C THR A 3 -1.92 -5.21 30.45
N ALA A 4 -1.01 -5.17 29.49
CA ALA A 4 -0.13 -6.26 29.11
C ALA A 4 1.26 -5.66 28.85
N ASP A 5 2.31 -6.44 29.13
CA ASP A 5 3.69 -5.96 29.04
C ASP A 5 4.44 -6.76 27.97
N TRP A 6 5.26 -6.07 27.16
CA TRP A 6 6.19 -6.74 26.25
C TRP A 6 7.50 -7.01 26.98
N ASN A 7 8.10 -8.18 26.74
CA ASN A 7 9.49 -8.43 27.12
C ASN A 7 10.45 -8.19 25.95
N ASP A 8 11.75 -8.16 26.24
CA ASP A 8 12.81 -7.87 25.26
C ASP A 8 12.91 -8.91 24.13
N ASN A 9 12.30 -10.09 24.30
CA ASN A 9 12.29 -11.17 23.32
C ASN A 9 11.05 -11.14 22.40
N GLY A 10 10.22 -10.09 22.48
CA GLY A 10 9.03 -9.96 21.64
C GLY A 10 7.85 -10.83 22.08
N THR A 11 7.78 -11.19 23.36
CA THR A 11 6.62 -11.89 23.94
C THR A 11 5.72 -10.89 24.65
N LEU A 12 4.43 -10.87 24.30
CA LEU A 12 3.40 -10.14 25.03
C LEU A 12 2.96 -10.97 26.25
N ILE A 13 3.10 -10.39 27.44
CA ILE A 13 2.77 -11.02 28.71
C ILE A 13 1.44 -10.45 29.23
N LEU A 14 0.48 -11.33 29.44
CA LEU A 14 -0.85 -11.02 29.93
C LEU A 14 -1.00 -11.56 31.35
N ASN A 15 -1.20 -10.66 32.32
CA ASN A 15 -1.42 -11.04 33.70
C ASN A 15 -2.92 -11.07 34.00
N VAL A 16 -3.44 -12.25 34.35
CA VAL A 16 -4.83 -12.41 34.78
C VAL A 16 -5.00 -11.71 36.14
N SER A 17 -5.75 -10.63 36.19
CA SER A 17 -6.01 -9.92 37.45
C SER A 17 -7.04 -10.63 38.32
N ASN A 18 -6.93 -10.43 39.62
CA ASN A 18 -7.92 -10.83 40.63
C ASN A 18 -9.28 -10.14 40.36
N VAL A 19 -10.19 -10.79 39.63
CA VAL A 19 -11.68 -10.69 39.67
C VAL A 19 -12.34 -10.55 38.27
N PRO A 20 -13.44 -11.27 37.99
CA PRO A 20 -13.77 -12.61 38.51
C PRO A 20 -13.00 -13.65 37.69
N SER A 21 -12.70 -14.77 38.35
CA SER A 21 -12.09 -15.97 37.76
C SER A 21 -12.48 -16.16 36.28
N THR A 22 -11.49 -16.21 35.40
CA THR A 22 -11.70 -16.76 34.07
C THR A 22 -12.15 -18.20 34.28
N LEU A 23 -13.45 -18.46 34.07
CA LEU A 23 -14.00 -19.79 34.22
C LEU A 23 -13.34 -20.69 33.17
N ALA A 24 -13.04 -21.93 33.57
CA ALA A 24 -12.56 -22.93 32.62
C ALA A 24 -13.55 -23.02 31.44
N ASN A 25 -13.02 -23.13 30.22
CA ASN A 25 -13.78 -23.23 28.97
C ASN A 25 -14.59 -21.97 28.59
N VAL A 26 -14.21 -20.79 29.07
CA VAL A 26 -14.74 -19.51 28.57
C VAL A 26 -13.72 -18.86 27.65
N SER A 27 -14.13 -18.50 26.43
CA SER A 27 -13.30 -17.76 25.48
C SER A 27 -13.02 -16.35 25.99
N ILE A 28 -11.76 -15.96 25.93
CA ILE A 28 -11.30 -14.58 26.19
C ILE A 28 -10.86 -14.02 24.85
N VAL A 29 -11.41 -12.87 24.48
CA VAL A 29 -11.09 -12.17 23.23
C VAL A 29 -10.62 -10.76 23.58
N PHE A 30 -9.48 -10.37 23.03
CA PHE A 30 -8.92 -9.03 23.15
C PHE A 30 -8.13 -8.69 21.89
N SER A 31 -7.81 -7.41 21.72
CA SER A 31 -7.01 -6.89 20.62
C SER A 31 -5.97 -5.91 21.15
N PHE A 32 -4.84 -5.83 20.48
CA PHE A 32 -3.81 -4.83 20.72
C PHE A 32 -3.26 -4.36 19.38
N VAL A 33 -2.62 -3.18 19.38
CA VAL A 33 -2.00 -2.62 18.19
C VAL A 33 -0.52 -2.97 18.20
N LEU A 34 -0.03 -3.42 17.05
CA LEU A 34 1.38 -3.67 16.78
C LEU A 34 1.70 -3.12 15.40
N SER A 35 2.86 -2.49 15.25
CA SER A 35 3.36 -2.05 13.96
C SER A 35 4.16 -3.17 13.30
N ASN A 36 3.87 -3.47 12.03
CA ASN A 36 4.66 -4.40 11.24
C ASN A 36 6.05 -3.83 10.92
N ALA A 37 6.99 -4.72 10.60
CA ALA A 37 8.32 -4.33 10.14
C ALA A 37 8.26 -3.61 8.79
N LEU A 38 9.24 -2.75 8.52
CA LEU A 38 9.40 -2.09 7.21
C LEU A 38 9.86 -3.07 6.13
N GLU A 39 10.64 -4.08 6.52
CA GLU A 39 11.18 -5.06 5.59
C GLU A 39 10.15 -6.15 5.29
N PRO A 40 10.14 -6.67 4.05
CA PRO A 40 9.28 -7.79 3.70
C PRO A 40 9.61 -9.01 4.56
N GLN A 41 8.57 -9.68 5.06
CA GLN A 41 8.71 -10.90 5.84
C GLN A 41 7.49 -11.79 5.67
N SER A 42 7.72 -13.11 5.69
CA SER A 42 6.64 -14.08 5.75
C SER A 42 6.00 -14.09 7.13
N SER A 43 4.69 -14.30 7.19
CA SER A 43 4.05 -14.65 8.47
C SER A 43 4.69 -15.93 9.04
N SER A 44 4.89 -15.93 10.36
CA SER A 44 5.43 -17.06 11.11
C SER A 44 4.40 -17.53 12.14
N PRO A 45 4.43 -18.81 12.55
CA PRO A 45 3.52 -19.31 13.58
C PRO A 45 3.61 -18.47 14.86
N VAL A 46 2.47 -17.99 15.33
CA VAL A 46 2.36 -17.31 16.63
C VAL A 46 1.96 -18.35 17.66
N LEU A 47 2.70 -18.39 18.77
CA LEU A 47 2.48 -19.36 19.83
C LEU A 47 1.83 -18.69 21.04
N VAL A 48 0.93 -19.41 21.69
CA VAL A 48 0.38 -19.05 23.00
C VAL A 48 0.76 -20.12 24.01
N SER A 49 1.16 -19.70 25.20
CA SER A 49 1.42 -20.56 26.35
C SER A 49 0.96 -19.84 27.61
N ALA A 50 0.68 -20.59 28.67
CA ALA A 50 0.29 -20.03 29.95
C ALA A 50 0.89 -20.86 31.08
N ALA A 51 0.79 -20.36 32.31
CA ALA A 51 1.06 -21.15 33.50
C ALA A 51 -0.11 -20.98 34.46
N LEU A 52 -0.57 -22.08 35.04
CA LEU A 52 -1.51 -22.08 36.15
C LEU A 52 -0.71 -21.80 37.42
N GLU A 53 -1.04 -20.72 38.12
CA GLU A 53 -0.47 -20.47 39.43
C GLU A 53 -1.18 -21.36 40.46
N PHE A 54 -0.45 -22.31 41.05
CA PHE A 54 -0.96 -23.14 42.13
C PHE A 54 -0.05 -22.97 43.36
N ALA A 55 -0.51 -22.12 44.29
CA ALA A 55 0.29 -21.65 45.43
C ALA A 55 1.57 -20.90 44.99
N GLU A 56 2.75 -21.44 45.26
CA GLU A 56 4.06 -20.86 44.86
C GLU A 56 4.69 -21.62 43.67
N PHE A 57 3.95 -22.55 43.05
CA PHE A 57 4.44 -23.40 41.98
C PHE A 57 3.65 -23.17 40.68
N PRO A 58 4.27 -22.55 39.67
CA PRO A 58 3.65 -22.41 38.36
C PRO A 58 3.62 -23.76 37.64
N VAL A 59 2.44 -24.20 37.21
CA VAL A 59 2.23 -25.40 36.40
C VAL A 59 2.08 -24.97 34.93
N PRO A 60 3.00 -25.34 34.03
CA PRO A 60 2.97 -24.86 32.65
C PRO A 60 1.83 -25.49 31.85
N ILE A 61 1.13 -24.67 31.08
CA ILE A 61 0.30 -25.08 29.95
C ILE A 61 1.20 -25.00 28.71
N ALA A 62 1.34 -26.13 28.03
CA ALA A 62 2.21 -26.26 26.87
C ALA A 62 1.88 -25.23 25.78
N SER A 63 2.90 -24.82 25.04
CA SER A 63 2.70 -23.91 23.91
C SER A 63 1.85 -24.55 22.82
N ALA A 64 0.96 -23.76 22.25
CA ALA A 64 0.11 -24.13 21.14
C ALA A 64 0.17 -23.05 20.05
N SER A 65 0.10 -23.46 18.78
CA SER A 65 0.03 -22.51 17.67
C SER A 65 -1.38 -21.92 17.57
N LEU A 66 -1.44 -20.61 17.37
CA LEU A 66 -2.68 -19.92 17.02
C LEU A 66 -3.05 -20.20 15.56
N SER A 67 -4.33 -20.36 15.28
CA SER A 67 -4.87 -20.46 13.93
C SER A 67 -5.11 -19.07 13.35
N PHE A 68 -4.77 -18.87 12.07
CA PHE A 68 -5.04 -17.62 11.37
C PHE A 68 -6.19 -17.78 10.37
N PRO A 69 -6.87 -16.69 9.98
CA PRO A 69 -7.92 -16.75 8.97
C PRO A 69 -7.39 -17.08 7.57
N HIS A 70 -6.13 -16.77 7.27
CA HIS A 70 -5.52 -16.92 5.95
C HIS A 70 -6.29 -16.22 4.83
N GLU A 71 -6.97 -15.12 5.17
CA GLU A 71 -7.74 -14.33 4.21
C GLU A 71 -6.82 -13.36 3.46
N ALA A 72 -7.20 -13.07 2.21
CA ALA A 72 -6.54 -12.03 1.45
C ALA A 72 -6.89 -10.66 2.02
N LEU A 73 -5.90 -9.76 2.08
CA LEU A 73 -6.11 -8.36 2.42
C LEU A 73 -5.41 -7.51 1.37
N TRP A 74 -6.15 -6.65 0.66
CA TRP A 74 -5.64 -5.83 -0.45
C TRP A 74 -4.94 -6.66 -1.55
N GLU A 75 -5.58 -7.77 -1.93
CA GLU A 75 -5.09 -8.77 -2.89
C GLU A 75 -3.76 -9.47 -2.49
N VAL A 76 -3.27 -9.22 -1.27
CA VAL A 76 -2.18 -9.98 -0.69
C VAL A 76 -2.75 -11.27 -0.10
N ALA A 77 -2.42 -12.40 -0.70
CA ALA A 77 -2.76 -13.72 -0.17
C ALA A 77 -2.24 -13.85 1.27
N ASN A 78 -3.09 -14.37 2.17
CA ASN A 78 -2.80 -14.45 3.61
C ASN A 78 -2.53 -13.08 4.27
N GLY A 79 -3.01 -11.98 3.69
CA GLY A 79 -2.82 -10.62 4.17
C GLY A 79 -3.35 -10.37 5.59
N THR A 80 -4.26 -11.20 6.10
CA THR A 80 -4.69 -11.17 7.50
C THR A 80 -3.77 -11.90 8.47
N ASP A 81 -2.80 -12.66 7.98
CA ASP A 81 -1.90 -13.43 8.83
C ASP A 81 -0.97 -12.47 9.59
N PRO A 82 -0.82 -12.64 10.92
CA PRO A 82 -0.03 -11.73 11.73
C PRO A 82 1.39 -11.57 11.20
N LEU A 83 1.88 -10.33 11.22
CA LEU A 83 3.24 -9.96 10.85
C LEU A 83 3.62 -10.22 9.39
N LEU A 84 2.72 -10.68 8.50
CA LEU A 84 3.02 -10.71 7.07
C LEU A 84 3.30 -9.29 6.58
N CYS A 85 4.46 -9.08 5.95
CA CYS A 85 4.80 -7.82 5.31
C CYS A 85 5.24 -8.10 3.87
N VAL A 86 4.59 -7.45 2.91
CA VAL A 86 4.94 -7.55 1.49
C VAL A 86 5.56 -6.26 1.00
N GLN A 87 6.49 -6.36 0.05
CA GLN A 87 7.04 -5.19 -0.62
C GLN A 87 6.09 -4.73 -1.74
N PRO A 88 5.55 -3.51 -1.70
CA PRO A 88 4.87 -2.93 -2.85
C PRO A 88 5.87 -2.68 -3.98
N VAL A 89 5.56 -3.16 -5.19
CA VAL A 89 6.37 -2.96 -6.39
C VAL A 89 5.50 -2.69 -7.61
N PHE A 90 6.08 -1.98 -8.59
CA PHE A 90 5.53 -1.94 -9.94
C PHE A 90 5.91 -3.23 -10.67
N VAL A 91 4.92 -4.03 -11.03
CA VAL A 91 5.10 -5.28 -11.79
C VAL A 91 5.38 -4.98 -13.26
N SER A 92 4.73 -3.95 -13.80
CA SER A 92 4.94 -3.49 -15.16
C SER A 92 4.65 -2.00 -15.25
N PHE A 93 5.55 -1.25 -15.90
CA PHE A 93 5.38 0.17 -16.11
C PHE A 93 6.01 0.57 -17.44
N GLY A 94 5.50 1.63 -18.05
CA GLY A 94 6.03 2.14 -19.31
C GLY A 94 5.42 3.48 -19.67
N LEU A 95 6.13 4.24 -20.49
CA LEU A 95 5.72 5.56 -20.94
C LEU A 95 5.97 5.66 -22.44
N ASN A 96 4.91 5.96 -23.20
CA ASN A 96 5.00 6.12 -24.65
C ASN A 96 4.58 7.52 -25.04
N GLN A 97 5.29 8.12 -25.99
CA GLN A 97 5.06 9.49 -26.43
C GLN A 97 4.50 9.54 -27.85
N THR A 98 3.72 10.56 -28.20
CA THR A 98 3.19 10.73 -29.57
C THR A 98 4.06 11.61 -30.46
N SER A 99 4.93 12.46 -29.90
CA SER A 99 5.75 13.42 -30.66
C SER A 99 7.15 13.57 -30.10
N HIS A 100 8.16 13.57 -30.98
CA HIS A 100 9.55 13.87 -30.66
C HIS A 100 9.95 15.31 -31.04
N VAL A 101 9.01 16.11 -31.53
CA VAL A 101 9.27 17.45 -32.08
C VAL A 101 9.22 18.49 -30.96
N ALA A 102 10.21 19.38 -30.90
CA ALA A 102 10.29 20.48 -29.94
C ALA A 102 9.10 21.45 -30.07
N THR A 103 8.65 22.05 -28.96
CA THR A 103 7.51 23.01 -28.92
C THR A 103 6.19 22.46 -29.47
N LYS A 104 6.05 21.13 -29.49
CA LYS A 104 4.84 20.45 -29.90
C LYS A 104 4.26 19.67 -28.74
N ASP A 105 2.95 19.63 -28.73
CA ASP A 105 2.16 18.77 -27.87
C ASP A 105 2.63 17.33 -27.98
N ASN A 106 2.87 16.75 -26.82
CA ASN A 106 3.32 15.40 -26.65
C ASN A 106 2.42 14.67 -25.64
N ASN A 107 1.67 13.71 -26.15
CA ASN A 107 0.82 12.88 -25.32
C ASN A 107 1.66 11.73 -24.78
N LEU A 108 1.78 11.66 -23.46
CA LEU A 108 2.45 10.60 -22.75
C LEU A 108 1.42 9.59 -22.24
N THR A 109 1.42 8.41 -22.84
CA THR A 109 0.62 7.26 -22.40
C THR A 109 1.40 6.49 -21.35
N LEU A 110 0.92 6.55 -20.11
CA LEU A 110 1.43 5.79 -18.98
C LEU A 110 0.75 4.43 -18.92
N ARG A 111 1.54 3.38 -18.76
CA ARG A 111 1.10 2.02 -18.42
C ARG A 111 1.55 1.70 -16.99
N LEU A 112 0.64 1.14 -16.18
CA LEU A 112 0.89 0.88 -14.76
C LEU A 112 0.26 -0.43 -14.28
N VAL A 113 1.06 -1.28 -13.63
CA VAL A 113 0.64 -2.50 -12.92
C VAL A 113 1.39 -2.59 -11.59
N THR A 114 0.68 -2.79 -10.48
CA THR A 114 1.25 -3.00 -9.13
C THR A 114 0.97 -4.41 -8.63
N ASN A 115 1.74 -4.90 -7.65
CA ASN A 115 1.47 -6.20 -7.00
C ASN A 115 0.53 -6.09 -5.78
N VAL A 116 0.17 -4.86 -5.39
CA VAL A 116 -0.75 -4.54 -4.29
C VAL A 116 -1.72 -3.46 -4.75
N ASP A 117 -2.88 -3.40 -4.11
CA ASP A 117 -3.85 -2.34 -4.37
C ASP A 117 -3.31 -0.98 -3.91
N LEU A 118 -3.59 0.09 -4.67
CA LEU A 118 -3.38 1.46 -4.20
C LEU A 118 -4.72 2.07 -3.78
N VAL A 119 -4.84 2.34 -2.48
CA VAL A 119 -6.02 2.93 -1.83
C VAL A 119 -6.10 4.45 -2.05
N PRO A 120 -7.26 5.09 -1.81
CA PRO A 120 -7.39 6.55 -1.90
C PRO A 120 -6.29 7.30 -1.14
N GLY A 121 -5.78 8.37 -1.76
CA GLY A 121 -4.67 9.16 -1.22
C GLY A 121 -3.27 8.63 -1.57
N SER A 122 -3.14 7.41 -2.11
CA SER A 122 -1.88 6.93 -2.69
C SER A 122 -1.46 7.80 -3.86
N VAL A 123 -0.16 8.15 -3.95
CA VAL A 123 0.37 9.03 -5.00
C VAL A 123 1.35 8.28 -5.89
N VAL A 124 1.03 8.17 -7.18
CA VAL A 124 1.96 7.74 -8.22
C VAL A 124 2.68 8.98 -8.76
N THR A 125 4.01 8.99 -8.67
CA THR A 125 4.83 10.10 -9.15
C THR A 125 5.57 9.70 -10.42
N VAL A 126 5.37 10.45 -11.50
CA VAL A 126 6.13 10.33 -12.75
C VAL A 126 7.10 11.50 -12.81
N SER A 127 8.38 11.26 -12.47
CA SER A 127 9.44 12.27 -12.43
C SER A 127 10.45 12.09 -13.55
N GLY A 128 11.39 13.04 -13.68
CA GLY A 128 12.40 13.03 -14.73
C GLY A 128 11.87 13.56 -16.07
N LEU A 129 10.78 14.33 -16.04
CA LEU A 129 10.22 15.02 -17.21
C LEU A 129 11.02 16.30 -17.49
N THR A 130 12.35 16.17 -17.58
CA THR A 130 13.26 17.30 -17.71
C THR A 130 12.99 18.09 -18.98
N GLY A 131 12.91 19.42 -18.82
CA GLY A 131 12.58 20.34 -19.89
C GLY A 131 11.12 20.30 -20.36
N ALA A 132 10.26 19.45 -19.78
CA ALA A 132 8.84 19.48 -20.11
C ALA A 132 8.22 20.82 -19.72
N HIS A 133 7.47 21.40 -20.64
CA HIS A 133 6.69 22.61 -20.39
C HIS A 133 5.25 22.20 -20.02
N PHE A 134 4.77 22.76 -18.91
CA PHE A 134 3.42 22.56 -18.40
C PHE A 134 2.68 23.90 -18.44
N ASP A 135 1.63 24.00 -19.27
CA ASP A 135 0.82 25.21 -19.38
C ASP A 135 0.10 25.58 -18.07
N ALA A 136 -0.15 24.57 -17.23
CA ALA A 136 -0.79 24.72 -15.93
C ALA A 136 -0.20 23.73 -14.91
N SER A 137 -0.42 24.01 -13.61
CA SER A 137 -0.09 23.07 -12.53
C SER A 137 -1.03 21.86 -12.47
N THR A 138 -2.06 21.82 -13.32
CA THR A 138 -3.00 20.70 -13.45
C THR A 138 -2.85 20.08 -14.82
N VAL A 139 -2.90 18.74 -14.87
CA VAL A 139 -2.81 17.98 -16.11
C VAL A 139 -4.09 17.17 -16.28
N ILE A 140 -4.66 17.22 -17.49
CA ILE A 140 -5.86 16.45 -17.83
C ILE A 140 -5.43 15.03 -18.18
N LEU A 141 -6.08 14.06 -17.54
CA LEU A 141 -5.92 12.64 -17.84
C LEU A 141 -6.99 12.24 -18.84
N VAL A 142 -6.57 11.52 -19.87
CA VAL A 142 -7.39 11.13 -21.01
C VAL A 142 -7.50 9.62 -21.04
N THR A 143 -8.73 9.13 -21.20
CA THR A 143 -9.05 7.72 -21.36
C THR A 143 -8.25 7.11 -22.50
N VAL A 144 -7.66 5.94 -22.24
CA VAL A 144 -7.08 5.07 -23.26
C VAL A 144 -8.04 3.87 -23.46
N PRO A 145 -8.47 3.56 -24.70
CA PRO A 145 -9.28 2.39 -24.97
C PRO A 145 -8.61 1.11 -24.46
N GLY A 146 -9.32 0.31 -23.67
CA GLY A 146 -8.77 -0.88 -23.02
C GLY A 146 -7.87 -0.60 -21.80
N GLY A 147 -7.73 0.66 -21.39
CA GLY A 147 -6.90 1.09 -20.26
C GLY A 147 -7.52 0.98 -18.88
N ASN A 148 -8.58 0.17 -18.73
CA ASN A 148 -9.32 -0.05 -17.47
C ASN A 148 -9.74 1.26 -16.76
N SER A 149 -10.11 2.28 -17.54
CA SER A 149 -10.52 3.60 -17.04
C SER A 149 -9.47 4.24 -16.11
N GLY A 150 -8.18 4.01 -16.38
CA GLY A 150 -7.08 4.50 -15.55
C GLY A 150 -7.08 6.02 -15.35
N ASP A 151 -7.61 6.78 -16.30
CA ASP A 151 -7.80 8.23 -16.19
C ASP A 151 -8.78 8.61 -15.08
N GLN A 152 -9.80 7.79 -14.79
CA GLN A 152 -10.83 8.08 -13.79
C GLN A 152 -10.40 7.69 -12.36
N LEU A 153 -9.28 6.98 -12.21
CA LEU A 153 -8.78 6.57 -10.90
C LEU A 153 -8.19 7.73 -10.11
N PHE A 154 -7.66 8.74 -10.79
CA PHE A 154 -6.87 9.80 -10.18
C PHE A 154 -7.59 11.15 -10.17
N ALA A 155 -7.35 11.92 -9.11
CA ALA A 155 -7.88 13.25 -8.93
C ALA A 155 -6.90 14.15 -8.16
N ALA A 156 -6.71 15.37 -8.67
CA ALA A 156 -6.08 16.46 -7.95
C ALA A 156 -7.12 17.43 -7.37
N ASN A 157 -8.03 17.93 -8.22
CA ASN A 157 -9.13 18.86 -7.90
C ASN A 157 -10.41 18.50 -8.69
N GLY A 158 -10.63 17.21 -8.91
CA GLY A 158 -11.66 16.66 -9.78
C GLY A 158 -11.18 15.37 -10.44
N ALA A 159 -12.10 14.47 -10.76
CA ALA A 159 -11.78 13.21 -11.42
C ALA A 159 -11.14 13.46 -12.79
N GLY A 160 -10.17 12.62 -13.18
CA GLY A 160 -9.49 12.78 -14.46
C GLY A 160 -8.39 13.83 -14.47
N LEU A 161 -7.89 14.25 -13.29
CA LEU A 161 -6.86 15.29 -13.18
C LEU A 161 -5.66 14.80 -12.37
N GLY A 162 -4.47 15.15 -12.85
CA GLY A 162 -3.21 15.08 -12.11
C GLY A 162 -2.65 16.47 -11.80
N THR A 163 -1.59 16.52 -10.99
CA THR A 163 -0.86 17.76 -10.68
C THR A 163 0.51 17.72 -11.35
N ALA A 164 0.92 18.78 -12.03
CA ALA A 164 2.28 18.95 -12.55
C ALA A 164 3.09 19.93 -11.70
N SER A 165 4.38 19.68 -11.60
CA SER A 165 5.36 20.59 -11.03
C SER A 165 6.52 20.77 -12.00
N ALA A 166 6.63 21.97 -12.58
CA ALA A 166 7.77 22.34 -13.42
C ALA A 166 9.08 22.40 -12.61
N ILE A 167 9.01 22.73 -11.32
CA ILE A 167 10.18 22.79 -10.43
C ILE A 167 10.73 21.39 -10.15
N ASN A 168 9.83 20.41 -9.92
CA ASN A 168 10.22 19.03 -9.64
C ASN A 168 10.30 18.17 -10.90
N GLU A 169 10.01 18.74 -12.06
CA GLU A 169 9.96 18.05 -13.37
C GLU A 169 9.16 16.74 -13.29
N ALA A 170 7.96 16.83 -12.69
CA ALA A 170 7.17 15.66 -12.33
C ALA A 170 5.65 15.89 -12.44
N VAL A 171 4.94 14.79 -12.68
CA VAL A 171 3.48 14.67 -12.59
C VAL A 171 3.12 13.77 -11.41
N TYR A 172 2.15 14.21 -10.60
CA TYR A 172 1.62 13.50 -9.45
C TYR A 172 0.18 13.06 -9.74
N LEU A 173 -0.07 11.77 -9.59
CA LEU A 173 -1.37 11.13 -9.80
C LEU A 173 -1.85 10.55 -8.46
N THR A 174 -2.82 11.19 -7.83
CA THR A 174 -3.35 10.77 -6.52
C THR A 174 -4.61 9.95 -6.72
N VAL A 175 -4.66 8.74 -6.16
CA VAL A 175 -5.86 7.87 -6.22
C VAL A 175 -7.01 8.58 -5.51
N SER A 176 -8.13 8.71 -6.21
CA SER A 176 -9.29 9.48 -5.76
C SER A 176 -10.06 8.78 -4.65
N GLU A 177 -10.79 9.55 -3.85
CA GLU A 177 -11.80 9.03 -2.92
C GLU A 177 -12.80 8.09 -3.64
N GLY A 178 -13.08 6.95 -3.03
CA GLY A 178 -13.96 5.92 -3.59
C GLY A 178 -13.39 5.15 -4.80
N GLN A 179 -12.15 5.42 -5.21
CA GLN A 179 -11.45 4.66 -6.25
C GLN A 179 -10.44 3.68 -5.61
N LEU A 180 -10.14 2.63 -6.35
CA LEU A 180 -9.15 1.63 -5.97
C LEU A 180 -8.39 1.23 -7.22
N LEU A 181 -7.06 1.41 -7.21
CA LEU A 181 -6.21 0.85 -8.25
C LEU A 181 -5.91 -0.59 -7.86
N LEU A 182 -6.47 -1.54 -8.61
CA LEU A 182 -6.37 -2.97 -8.29
C LEU A 182 -5.00 -3.53 -8.66
N ALA A 183 -4.47 -4.39 -7.80
CA ALA A 183 -3.28 -5.17 -8.06
C ALA A 183 -3.43 -6.00 -9.35
N ASN A 184 -2.32 -6.24 -10.02
CA ASN A 184 -2.21 -7.08 -11.23
C ASN A 184 -3.14 -6.65 -12.39
N THR A 185 -3.67 -5.43 -12.35
CA THR A 185 -4.53 -4.86 -13.39
C THR A 185 -3.73 -3.88 -14.24
N ASP A 186 -3.90 -3.97 -15.56
CA ASP A 186 -3.18 -3.12 -16.52
C ASP A 186 -3.92 -1.80 -16.73
N TYR A 187 -3.45 -0.73 -16.11
CA TYR A 187 -4.04 0.59 -16.26
C TYR A 187 -3.28 1.40 -17.32
N LEU A 188 -4.03 1.98 -18.25
CA LEU A 188 -3.50 2.93 -19.22
C LEU A 188 -4.26 4.25 -19.12
N LEU A 189 -3.50 5.33 -19.09
CA LEU A 189 -4.00 6.69 -19.18
C LEU A 189 -3.03 7.54 -19.98
N THR A 190 -3.52 8.62 -20.57
CA THR A 190 -2.68 9.57 -21.30
C THR A 190 -2.76 10.92 -20.66
N PHE A 191 -1.65 11.63 -20.63
CA PHE A 191 -1.63 13.04 -20.27
C PHE A 191 -0.74 13.83 -21.23
N GLN A 192 -1.09 15.09 -21.45
CA GLN A 192 -0.41 15.95 -22.42
C GLN A 192 0.61 16.85 -21.72
N LEU A 193 1.79 16.99 -22.32
CA LEU A 193 2.77 18.03 -22.01
C LEU A 193 3.38 18.57 -23.30
N GLU A 194 4.06 19.72 -23.24
CA GLU A 194 4.78 20.25 -24.39
C GLU A 194 6.27 19.92 -24.29
N ASN A 195 6.86 19.47 -25.40
CA ASN A 195 8.30 19.23 -25.48
C ASN A 195 9.10 20.54 -25.33
N PRO A 196 10.29 20.52 -24.70
CA PRO A 196 11.13 21.70 -24.55
C PRO A 196 11.44 22.39 -25.90
N PRO A 197 11.75 23.70 -25.89
CA PRO A 197 12.15 24.44 -27.09
C PRO A 197 13.56 24.09 -27.60
N PHE A 198 14.27 23.19 -26.92
CA PHE A 198 15.62 22.74 -27.27
C PHE A 198 15.64 21.23 -27.47
N ILE A 199 16.50 20.78 -28.39
CA ILE A 199 16.75 19.35 -28.59
C ILE A 199 17.37 18.73 -27.34
N GLN A 200 16.83 17.60 -26.91
CA GLN A 200 17.38 16.82 -25.81
C GLN A 200 17.49 15.35 -26.22
N SER A 201 18.53 14.68 -25.72
CA SER A 201 18.62 13.22 -25.81
C SER A 201 17.61 12.61 -24.84
N ALA A 202 16.99 11.49 -25.24
CA ALA A 202 16.24 10.69 -24.28
C ALA A 202 17.21 10.20 -23.16
N PRO A 203 16.78 10.19 -21.89
CA PRO A 203 17.56 9.66 -20.78
C PRO A 203 17.81 8.15 -20.91
#